data_AF-A0A9D7XPH2-F1
#
_entry.id   AF-A0A9D7XPH2-F1
#
_cell.length_a   1.000
_cell.length_b   1.000
_cell.length_c   1.000
_cell.angle_alpha   90.00
_cell.angle_beta   90.00
_cell.angle_gamma   90.00
#
_symmetry.space_group_name_H-M   'P 1'
#
loop_
_entity.id
_entity.type
_entity.pdbx_description
1 polymer ?
#
loop_
_entity_poly.entity_id
_entity_poly.type
_entity_poly.pdbx_seq_one_letter_code
_entity_poly.pdbx_strand_id
1 'polypeptide(L)'
;MLNTWTGYDGWAYGGNYDGVVGAMWMHPQAASSGPTLAHEFYTLENYTWMMNPGHGFIDRFPTISFLGAHAEFMALQRYPSVALEFDMARWLNTCQFHWSSTRHHYQAFVFLQFIKEKDGIGMINRMWNEANIGEHPLETYKRLKGITQNQLNDLFGEYAMRNVTWDYEIGDLLRERVSTLNPVFVSHPTIIPELVDSATQRYKIQNHLAPQDYGYNIIRLYPQQLEGCQKRIVYLNLLGQYIFPDFGEAGLRFGFVAVNSSGQPRYSEMYTDHGEESFEMQDDETELYLVVVGAPTHHHNYPWEVGFPKIYRYPYEFKLENAYPEGFQPGFHDVPSGIPGAPHSNGGGFVASTAFAAPTAYVGPKAQVLDQAQILDQSRIEDYAVVEHSAIVGDTAVISGIAVIGENAHVYGNAKITDQAHAFGGCDIYDNALLDNNALIF
;
A
#
# COMPACT_ATOMS: atom_id res chain seq x y z
N MET A 1 -34.95 -14.83 15.81
CA MET A 1 -33.86 -15.42 16.62
C MET A 1 -33.57 -14.48 17.77
N LEU A 2 -33.75 -14.97 19.00
CA LEU A 2 -33.62 -14.22 20.25
C LEU A 2 -32.16 -14.26 20.72
N ASN A 3 -31.62 -13.09 21.07
CA ASN A 3 -30.45 -12.84 21.92
C ASN A 3 -29.27 -13.82 21.81
N THR A 4 -28.35 -13.59 20.87
CA THR A 4 -27.04 -14.28 20.81
C THR A 4 -25.85 -13.44 21.25
N TRP A 5 -26.02 -12.17 21.65
CA TRP A 5 -24.87 -11.30 21.94
C TRP A 5 -25.13 -10.36 23.13
N THR A 6 -24.99 -10.85 24.36
CA THR A 6 -24.93 -9.99 25.56
C THR A 6 -23.49 -9.60 25.84
N GLY A 7 -23.18 -8.29 25.83
CA GLY A 7 -21.86 -7.76 26.23
C GLY A 7 -21.01 -7.12 25.13
N TYR A 8 -21.53 -7.01 23.90
CA TYR A 8 -20.90 -6.20 22.86
C TYR A 8 -21.66 -4.88 22.72
N ASP A 9 -21.04 -3.79 23.16
CA ASP A 9 -21.50 -2.43 22.85
C ASP A 9 -21.00 -2.03 21.45
N GLY A 10 -21.85 -1.37 20.65
CA GLY A 10 -21.43 -0.74 19.39
C GLY A 10 -21.48 -1.58 18.11
N TRP A 11 -22.17 -2.73 18.09
CA TRP A 11 -22.36 -3.50 16.86
C TRP A 11 -23.37 -2.85 15.89
N ALA A 12 -23.14 -3.01 14.59
CA ALA A 12 -24.05 -2.63 13.53
C ALA A 12 -23.86 -3.60 12.35
N TYR A 13 -24.97 -3.98 11.70
CA TYR A 13 -24.93 -4.80 10.50
C TYR A 13 -26.15 -4.56 9.62
N GLY A 14 -25.87 -4.41 8.34
CA GLY A 14 -26.84 -4.21 7.29
C GLY A 14 -27.03 -5.43 6.41
N GLY A 15 -28.26 -5.69 5.99
CA GLY A 15 -28.56 -6.71 4.99
C GLY A 15 -29.97 -6.61 4.46
N ASN A 16 -30.58 -7.77 4.23
CA ASN A 16 -31.98 -7.86 3.89
C ASN A 16 -32.67 -8.98 4.68
N TYR A 17 -33.98 -8.85 4.77
CA TYR A 17 -34.90 -9.86 5.25
C TYR A 17 -35.52 -10.56 4.03
N ASP A 18 -35.42 -11.89 4.00
CA ASP A 18 -35.98 -12.79 2.98
C ASP A 18 -35.61 -12.45 1.52
N GLY A 19 -34.53 -11.71 1.27
CA GLY A 19 -34.13 -11.28 -0.08
C GLY A 19 -34.98 -10.13 -0.66
N VAL A 20 -35.89 -9.54 0.13
CA VAL A 20 -36.93 -8.60 -0.37
C VAL A 20 -37.00 -7.30 0.43
N VAL A 21 -36.53 -7.22 1.67
CA VAL A 21 -36.63 -5.98 2.46
C VAL A 21 -35.25 -5.61 2.99
N GLY A 22 -34.70 -4.45 2.60
CA GLY A 22 -33.49 -3.92 3.23
C GLY A 22 -33.71 -3.74 4.73
N ALA A 23 -32.79 -4.26 5.54
CA ALA A 23 -32.90 -4.27 7.00
C ALA A 23 -31.55 -3.96 7.64
N MET A 24 -31.58 -3.23 8.75
CA MET A 24 -30.41 -2.92 9.57
C MET A 24 -30.67 -3.42 10.99
N TRP A 25 -29.66 -4.05 11.57
CA TRP A 25 -29.64 -4.41 12.98
C TRP A 25 -28.47 -3.66 13.62
N MET A 26 -28.75 -2.82 14.60
CA MET A 26 -27.70 -2.03 15.24
C MET A 26 -27.98 -1.77 16.71
N HIS A 27 -26.91 -1.72 17.49
CA HIS A 27 -26.92 -1.26 18.86
C HIS A 27 -27.28 0.24 18.92
N PRO A 28 -28.07 0.72 19.90
CA PRO A 28 -28.41 2.14 20.01
C PRO A 28 -27.19 3.08 20.04
N GLN A 29 -26.06 2.65 20.59
CA GLN A 29 -24.83 3.43 20.58
C GLN A 29 -24.23 3.56 19.17
N ALA A 30 -24.22 2.49 18.38
CA ALA A 30 -23.80 2.54 16.98
C ALA A 30 -24.76 3.40 16.15
N ALA A 31 -26.08 3.29 16.40
CA ALA A 31 -27.10 4.12 15.78
C ALA A 31 -26.95 5.61 16.12
N SER A 32 -26.37 5.94 17.28
CA SER A 32 -26.10 7.32 17.68
C SER A 32 -24.89 7.95 16.98
N SER A 33 -24.03 7.13 16.36
CA SER A 33 -22.96 7.60 15.47
C SER A 33 -23.55 7.92 14.11
N GLY A 34 -23.50 9.20 13.71
CA GLY A 34 -23.94 9.66 12.39
C GLY A 34 -23.29 8.88 11.23
N PRO A 35 -21.95 8.76 11.19
CA PRO A 35 -21.23 7.98 10.18
C PRO A 35 -21.63 6.51 10.13
N THR A 36 -21.66 5.82 11.28
CA THR A 36 -22.02 4.39 11.34
C THR A 36 -23.46 4.17 10.88
N LEU A 37 -24.39 5.04 11.29
CA LEU A 37 -25.77 4.98 10.82
C LEU A 37 -25.83 5.15 9.29
N ALA A 38 -25.15 6.16 8.73
CA ALA A 38 -25.13 6.39 7.30
C ALA A 38 -24.46 5.24 6.51
N HIS A 39 -23.41 4.63 7.07
CA HIS A 39 -22.80 3.43 6.51
C HIS A 39 -23.86 2.34 6.38
N GLU A 40 -24.57 1.97 7.46
CA GLU A 40 -25.56 0.89 7.41
C GLU A 40 -26.79 1.20 6.53
N PHE A 41 -27.11 2.48 6.34
CA PHE A 41 -28.17 2.90 5.41
C PHE A 41 -27.89 2.47 3.96
N TYR A 42 -26.66 2.05 3.63
CA TYR A 42 -26.34 1.44 2.34
C TYR A 42 -27.22 0.23 2.02
N THR A 43 -27.78 -0.45 3.03
CA THR A 43 -28.75 -1.55 2.88
C THR A 43 -29.95 -1.23 2.00
N LEU A 44 -30.24 0.06 1.78
CA LEU A 44 -31.24 0.48 0.81
C LEU A 44 -30.85 0.14 -0.65
N GLU A 45 -29.61 -0.29 -0.92
CA GLU A 45 -29.20 -0.88 -2.19
C GLU A 45 -30.08 -2.06 -2.59
N ASN A 46 -30.67 -2.79 -1.62
CA ASN A 46 -31.62 -3.86 -1.91
C ASN A 46 -32.82 -3.35 -2.73
N TYR A 47 -33.19 -2.08 -2.57
CA TYR A 47 -34.23 -1.47 -3.40
C TYR A 47 -33.81 -1.31 -4.86
N THR A 48 -32.51 -1.25 -5.19
CA THR A 48 -32.06 -1.08 -6.58
C THR A 48 -32.50 -2.25 -7.46
N TRP A 49 -32.30 -3.50 -7.02
CA TRP A 49 -32.75 -4.67 -7.78
C TRP A 49 -34.23 -5.02 -7.55
N MET A 50 -34.85 -4.59 -6.44
CA MET A 50 -36.31 -4.68 -6.30
C MET A 50 -37.04 -3.75 -7.28
N MET A 51 -36.54 -2.53 -7.44
CA MET A 51 -37.13 -1.53 -8.34
C MET A 51 -36.69 -1.73 -9.80
N ASN A 52 -35.53 -2.37 -10.01
CA ASN A 52 -35.03 -2.73 -11.34
C ASN A 52 -34.75 -4.24 -11.41
N PRO A 53 -35.79 -5.08 -11.52
CA PRO A 53 -35.62 -6.52 -11.63
C PRO A 53 -34.70 -6.91 -12.79
N GLY A 54 -33.72 -7.77 -12.51
CA GLY A 54 -32.72 -8.20 -13.50
C GLY A 54 -31.44 -7.36 -13.53
N HIS A 55 -31.33 -6.36 -12.67
CA HIS A 55 -30.14 -5.54 -12.51
C HIS A 55 -29.60 -5.54 -11.09
N GLY A 56 -28.37 -5.05 -10.93
CA GLY A 56 -27.71 -4.84 -9.63
C GLY A 56 -26.71 -5.93 -9.25
N PHE A 57 -25.97 -5.67 -8.17
CA PHE A 57 -24.89 -6.53 -7.68
C PHE A 57 -25.40 -7.60 -6.71
N ILE A 58 -26.31 -8.44 -7.17
CA ILE A 58 -26.99 -9.47 -6.34
C ILE A 58 -26.04 -10.64 -6.02
N ASP A 59 -25.13 -10.97 -6.93
CA ASP A 59 -24.13 -12.01 -6.72
C ASP A 59 -23.02 -11.50 -5.81
N ARG A 60 -23.05 -11.89 -4.53
CA ARG A 60 -22.14 -11.35 -3.51
C ARG A 60 -20.67 -11.65 -3.78
N PHE A 61 -20.35 -12.73 -4.48
CA PHE A 61 -18.96 -13.22 -4.53
C PHE A 61 -17.99 -12.28 -5.27
N PRO A 62 -18.26 -11.81 -6.50
CA PRO A 62 -17.42 -10.78 -7.13
C PRO A 62 -17.70 -9.35 -6.64
N THR A 63 -18.76 -9.11 -5.87
CA THR A 63 -19.25 -7.74 -5.60
C THR A 63 -19.12 -7.27 -4.15
N ILE A 64 -18.88 -8.19 -3.20
CA ILE A 64 -18.95 -7.90 -1.76
C ILE A 64 -17.98 -6.80 -1.30
N SER A 65 -16.80 -6.69 -1.90
CA SER A 65 -15.87 -5.59 -1.62
C SER A 65 -16.46 -4.23 -2.02
N PHE A 66 -17.19 -4.17 -3.13
CA PHE A 66 -17.87 -2.96 -3.58
C PHE A 66 -19.06 -2.60 -2.70
N LEU A 67 -19.83 -3.57 -2.19
CA LEU A 67 -20.92 -3.28 -1.23
C LEU A 67 -20.38 -2.54 -0.01
N GLY A 68 -19.31 -3.06 0.60
CA GLY A 68 -18.65 -2.42 1.73
C GLY A 68 -18.05 -1.06 1.37
N ALA A 69 -17.30 -0.97 0.27
CA ALA A 69 -16.70 0.28 -0.18
C ALA A 69 -17.75 1.35 -0.51
N HIS A 70 -18.89 0.96 -1.06
CA HIS A 70 -20.00 1.84 -1.37
C HIS A 70 -20.71 2.33 -0.11
N ALA A 71 -20.85 1.49 0.91
CA ALA A 71 -21.38 1.89 2.21
C ALA A 71 -20.54 3.02 2.85
N GLU A 72 -19.22 2.83 2.86
CA GLU A 72 -18.26 3.84 3.33
C GLU A 72 -18.33 5.12 2.49
N PHE A 73 -18.38 4.98 1.16
CA PHE A 73 -18.50 6.09 0.22
C PHE A 73 -19.77 6.92 0.45
N MET A 74 -20.91 6.28 0.71
CA MET A 74 -22.18 6.96 1.00
C MET A 74 -22.16 7.67 2.35
N ALA A 75 -21.55 7.04 3.37
CA ALA A 75 -21.32 7.69 4.66
C ALA A 75 -20.46 8.94 4.50
N LEU A 76 -19.37 8.85 3.73
CA LEU A 76 -18.49 9.96 3.37
C LEU A 76 -19.25 11.12 2.70
N GLN A 77 -20.19 10.84 1.79
CA GLN A 77 -20.96 11.90 1.11
C GLN A 77 -21.79 12.74 2.10
N ARG A 78 -22.22 12.15 3.22
CA ARG A 78 -22.97 12.86 4.26
C ARG A 78 -22.05 13.45 5.34
N TYR A 79 -20.99 12.72 5.67
CA TYR A 79 -20.04 12.99 6.75
C TYR A 79 -18.61 12.88 6.20
N PRO A 80 -18.02 13.96 5.67
CA PRO A 80 -16.66 13.93 5.14
C PRO A 80 -15.60 13.44 6.13
N SER A 81 -15.86 13.56 7.45
CA SER A 81 -14.99 13.06 8.52
C SER A 81 -14.74 11.54 8.47
N VAL A 82 -15.55 10.77 7.73
CA VAL A 82 -15.27 9.36 7.44
C VAL A 82 -13.88 9.17 6.81
N ALA A 83 -13.37 10.16 6.06
CA ALA A 83 -11.99 10.14 5.56
C ALA A 83 -10.93 10.03 6.66
N LEU A 84 -11.21 10.52 7.88
CA LEU A 84 -10.34 10.40 9.05
C LEU A 84 -10.43 9.02 9.72
N GLU A 85 -11.48 8.25 9.43
CA GLU A 85 -11.68 6.87 9.92
C GLU A 85 -11.12 5.83 8.94
N PHE A 86 -10.65 6.26 7.77
CA PHE A 86 -9.97 5.42 6.80
C PHE A 86 -8.84 4.64 7.50
N ASP A 87 -8.90 3.31 7.43
CA ASP A 87 -7.79 2.40 7.72
C ASP A 87 -6.64 2.57 6.71
N MET A 88 -6.02 3.74 6.79
CA MET A 88 -4.96 4.22 5.92
C MET A 88 -3.70 3.37 6.07
N ALA A 89 -3.41 2.89 7.28
CA ALA A 89 -2.29 1.99 7.54
C ALA A 89 -2.42 0.71 6.72
N ARG A 90 -3.58 0.05 6.77
CA ARG A 90 -3.82 -1.17 5.97
C ARG A 90 -3.71 -0.88 4.48
N TRP A 91 -4.28 0.22 4.02
CA TRP A 91 -4.26 0.58 2.60
C TRP A 91 -2.86 0.82 2.06
N LEU A 92 -2.05 1.65 2.74
CA LEU A 92 -0.67 1.92 2.33
C LEU A 92 0.15 0.63 2.20
N ASN A 93 -0.06 -0.32 3.12
CA ASN A 93 0.64 -1.61 3.14
C ASN A 93 0.07 -2.66 2.17
N THR A 94 -1.08 -2.39 1.53
CA THR A 94 -1.76 -3.35 0.63
C THR A 94 -2.16 -2.78 -0.72
N CYS A 95 -1.81 -1.54 -1.05
CA CYS A 95 -2.19 -0.86 -2.30
C CYS A 95 -1.77 -1.60 -3.59
N GLN A 96 -0.76 -2.47 -3.50
CA GLN A 96 -0.33 -3.38 -4.55
C GLN A 96 -1.30 -4.56 -4.79
N PHE A 97 -2.27 -4.80 -3.91
CA PHE A 97 -3.26 -5.86 -4.08
C PHE A 97 -4.36 -5.44 -5.05
N HIS A 98 -5.07 -6.44 -5.58
CA HIS A 98 -6.11 -6.16 -6.57
C HIS A 98 -7.20 -5.28 -5.94
N TRP A 99 -7.82 -4.40 -6.73
CA TRP A 99 -8.75 -3.40 -6.19
C TRP A 99 -9.85 -4.02 -5.29
N SER A 100 -10.44 -5.14 -5.72
CA SER A 100 -11.48 -5.89 -4.98
C SER A 100 -10.96 -6.76 -3.83
N SER A 101 -9.72 -6.60 -3.40
CA SER A 101 -9.11 -7.43 -2.34
C SER A 101 -9.87 -7.30 -1.02
N THR A 102 -10.02 -8.41 -0.32
CA THR A 102 -10.61 -8.43 1.04
C THR A 102 -9.77 -7.65 2.05
N ARG A 103 -8.50 -7.38 1.72
CA ARG A 103 -7.64 -6.48 2.52
C ARG A 103 -8.05 -5.02 2.40
N HIS A 104 -8.60 -4.60 1.26
CA HIS A 104 -9.10 -3.23 1.08
C HIS A 104 -10.48 -3.05 1.72
N HIS A 105 -11.40 -4.00 1.48
CA HIS A 105 -12.76 -3.97 2.01
C HIS A 105 -13.42 -2.58 1.88
N TYR A 106 -13.82 -1.96 3.00
CA TYR A 106 -14.44 -0.63 3.06
C TYR A 106 -13.58 0.48 2.44
N GLN A 107 -12.26 0.32 2.47
CA GLN A 107 -11.31 1.36 2.08
C GLN A 107 -11.22 1.58 0.57
N ALA A 108 -11.73 0.66 -0.24
CA ALA A 108 -11.78 0.84 -1.70
C ALA A 108 -12.71 2.00 -2.14
N PHE A 109 -13.37 2.69 -1.20
CA PHE A 109 -14.22 3.86 -1.44
C PHE A 109 -13.49 4.99 -2.16
N VAL A 110 -12.16 5.10 -2.02
CA VAL A 110 -11.38 6.18 -2.67
C VAL A 110 -11.52 6.10 -4.20
N PHE A 111 -11.64 4.90 -4.77
CA PHE A 111 -11.91 4.76 -6.20
C PHE A 111 -13.32 5.23 -6.59
N LEU A 112 -14.31 5.10 -5.70
CA LEU A 112 -15.65 5.65 -5.91
C LEU A 112 -15.62 7.19 -5.84
N GLN A 113 -14.82 7.75 -4.93
CA GLN A 113 -14.56 9.19 -4.91
C GLN A 113 -13.90 9.66 -6.22
N PHE A 114 -12.92 8.92 -6.75
CA PHE A 114 -12.34 9.19 -8.07
C PHE A 114 -13.38 9.15 -9.20
N ILE A 115 -14.25 8.13 -9.24
CA ILE A 115 -15.35 8.05 -10.23
C ILE A 115 -16.30 9.24 -10.07
N LYS A 116 -16.66 9.63 -8.84
CA LYS A 116 -17.55 10.77 -8.60
C LYS A 116 -16.97 12.07 -9.16
N GLU A 117 -15.69 12.34 -8.89
CA GLU A 117 -15.05 13.57 -9.39
C GLU A 117 -14.90 13.55 -10.91
N LYS A 118 -14.69 12.38 -11.50
CA LYS A 118 -14.46 12.24 -12.94
C LYS A 118 -15.75 12.22 -13.78
N ASP A 119 -16.75 11.48 -13.32
CA ASP A 119 -17.97 11.13 -14.06
C ASP A 119 -19.26 11.56 -13.36
N GLY A 120 -19.15 12.15 -12.17
CA GLY A 120 -20.28 12.54 -11.34
C GLY A 120 -20.88 11.37 -10.55
N ILE A 121 -21.56 11.70 -9.45
CA ILE A 121 -22.31 10.74 -8.62
C ILE A 121 -23.34 9.94 -9.43
N GLY A 122 -23.84 10.50 -10.53
CA GLY A 122 -24.76 9.84 -11.44
C GLY A 122 -24.20 8.53 -12.02
N MET A 123 -22.89 8.45 -12.28
CA MET A 123 -22.27 7.22 -12.77
C MET A 123 -22.37 6.08 -11.75
N ILE A 124 -22.18 6.36 -10.46
CA ILE A 124 -22.30 5.37 -9.39
C ILE A 124 -23.75 4.88 -9.28
N ASN A 125 -24.72 5.78 -9.41
CA ASN A 125 -26.14 5.40 -9.47
C ASN A 125 -26.42 4.48 -10.67
N ARG A 126 -25.86 4.79 -11.84
CA ARG A 126 -26.00 3.94 -13.03
C ARG A 126 -25.35 2.57 -12.83
N MET A 127 -24.19 2.50 -12.19
CA MET A 127 -23.54 1.22 -11.87
C MET A 127 -24.48 0.29 -11.09
N TRP A 128 -25.20 0.79 -10.08
CA TRP A 128 -26.18 0.00 -9.35
C TRP A 128 -27.41 -0.38 -10.17
N ASN A 129 -28.01 0.58 -10.89
CA ASN A 129 -29.30 0.39 -11.55
C ASN A 129 -29.19 -0.30 -12.92
N GLU A 130 -28.02 -0.29 -13.55
CA GLU A 130 -27.79 -0.83 -14.90
C GLU A 130 -26.77 -1.99 -14.92
N ALA A 131 -26.25 -2.44 -13.78
CA ALA A 131 -25.41 -3.65 -13.70
C ALA A 131 -26.17 -4.87 -14.21
N ASN A 132 -25.52 -5.73 -14.98
CA ASN A 132 -26.08 -7.04 -15.32
C ASN A 132 -25.83 -8.02 -14.16
N ILE A 133 -26.73 -9.00 -13.98
CA ILE A 133 -26.51 -10.08 -13.02
C ILE A 133 -25.20 -10.81 -13.35
N GLY A 134 -24.36 -11.03 -12.34
CA GLY A 134 -23.04 -11.65 -12.46
C GLY A 134 -21.90 -10.70 -12.87
N GLU A 135 -22.18 -9.45 -13.20
CA GLU A 135 -21.16 -8.49 -13.63
C GLU A 135 -20.38 -7.92 -12.44
N HIS A 136 -19.05 -7.86 -12.56
CA HIS A 136 -18.23 -7.17 -11.56
C HIS A 136 -18.45 -5.64 -11.63
N PRO A 137 -18.33 -4.88 -10.53
CA PRO A 137 -18.49 -3.43 -10.54
C PRO A 137 -17.57 -2.70 -11.53
N LEU A 138 -16.32 -3.15 -11.68
CA LEU A 138 -15.39 -2.58 -12.67
C LEU A 138 -15.77 -2.94 -14.12
N GLU A 139 -16.35 -4.12 -14.36
CA GLU A 139 -16.88 -4.48 -15.68
C GLU A 139 -18.10 -3.64 -16.03
N THR A 140 -18.99 -3.43 -15.06
CA THR A 140 -20.15 -2.54 -15.16
C THR A 140 -19.71 -1.11 -15.49
N TYR A 141 -18.77 -0.56 -14.72
CA TYR A 141 -18.24 0.78 -14.98
C TYR A 141 -17.63 0.90 -16.38
N LYS A 142 -16.79 -0.08 -16.78
CA LYS A 142 -16.19 -0.14 -18.13
C LYS A 142 -17.26 -0.10 -19.23
N ARG A 143 -18.30 -0.92 -19.10
CA ARG A 143 -19.42 -1.00 -20.06
C ARG A 143 -20.23 0.29 -20.09
N LEU A 144 -20.63 0.83 -18.95
CA LEU A 144 -21.48 2.02 -18.84
C LEU A 144 -20.78 3.31 -19.31
N LYS A 145 -19.47 3.39 -19.10
CA LYS A 145 -18.62 4.47 -19.61
C LYS A 145 -18.27 4.28 -21.09
N GLY A 146 -18.41 3.07 -21.64
CA GLY A 146 -18.13 2.76 -23.04
C GLY A 146 -16.64 2.75 -23.37
N ILE A 147 -15.81 2.28 -22.43
CA ILE A 147 -14.35 2.25 -22.57
C ILE A 147 -13.82 0.84 -22.77
N THR A 148 -12.65 0.74 -23.39
CA THR A 148 -11.91 -0.52 -23.56
C THR A 148 -11.21 -0.94 -22.26
N GLN A 149 -10.72 -2.19 -22.21
CA GLN A 149 -9.90 -2.64 -21.08
C GLN A 149 -8.62 -1.80 -20.90
N ASN A 150 -7.96 -1.43 -22.01
CA ASN A 150 -6.77 -0.57 -21.95
C ASN A 150 -7.08 0.79 -21.33
N GLN A 151 -8.19 1.40 -21.72
CA GLN A 151 -8.64 2.67 -21.13
C GLN A 151 -9.04 2.53 -19.66
N LEU A 152 -9.58 1.37 -19.24
CA LEU A 152 -9.82 1.10 -17.82
C LEU A 152 -8.49 1.01 -17.05
N ASN A 153 -7.47 0.35 -17.64
CA ASN A 153 -6.14 0.28 -17.05
C ASN A 153 -5.50 1.69 -16.95
N ASP A 154 -5.68 2.55 -17.96
CA ASP A 154 -5.20 3.94 -17.92
C ASP A 154 -5.88 4.75 -16.81
N LEU A 155 -7.18 4.53 -16.58
CA LEU A 155 -7.91 5.16 -15.46
C LEU A 155 -7.38 4.72 -14.10
N PHE A 156 -7.01 3.45 -13.93
CA PHE A 156 -6.37 2.98 -12.72
C PHE A 156 -4.95 3.54 -12.56
N GLY A 157 -4.23 3.76 -13.66
CA GLY A 157 -2.99 4.53 -13.69
C GLY A 157 -3.17 5.94 -13.14
N GLU A 158 -4.15 6.68 -13.63
CA GLU A 158 -4.47 8.04 -13.13
C GLU A 158 -4.89 8.03 -11.66
N TYR A 159 -5.76 7.09 -11.28
CA TYR A 159 -6.19 6.89 -9.89
C TYR A 159 -4.98 6.63 -8.96
N ALA A 160 -4.07 5.75 -9.36
CA ALA A 160 -2.86 5.46 -8.59
C ALA A 160 -1.95 6.69 -8.47
N MET A 161 -1.77 7.45 -9.56
CA MET A 161 -0.98 8.70 -9.52
C MET A 161 -1.58 9.74 -8.58
N ARG A 162 -2.91 9.89 -8.54
CA ARG A 162 -3.57 10.81 -7.58
C ARG A 162 -3.38 10.38 -6.12
N ASN A 163 -3.21 9.10 -5.84
CA ASN A 163 -2.98 8.60 -4.49
C ASN A 163 -1.59 8.95 -3.93
N VAL A 164 -0.64 9.43 -4.76
CA VAL A 164 0.67 9.91 -4.29
C VAL A 164 0.50 11.09 -3.31
N THR A 165 -0.41 12.01 -3.61
CA THR A 165 -0.67 13.20 -2.78
C THR A 165 -2.09 13.25 -2.21
N TRP A 166 -2.92 12.24 -2.48
CA TRP A 166 -4.35 12.20 -2.19
C TRP A 166 -5.11 13.36 -2.86
N ASP A 167 -4.89 13.53 -4.17
CA ASP A 167 -5.45 14.61 -4.99
C ASP A 167 -6.95 14.40 -5.31
N TYR A 168 -7.77 14.72 -4.31
CA TYR A 168 -9.23 14.59 -4.30
C TYR A 168 -9.87 15.79 -3.59
N GLU A 169 -11.17 16.00 -3.76
CA GLU A 169 -11.97 16.99 -3.02
C GLU A 169 -11.85 16.81 -1.49
N ILE A 170 -11.69 15.58 -1.03
CA ILE A 170 -11.50 15.21 0.38
C ILE A 170 -10.02 15.07 0.79
N GLY A 171 -9.09 15.48 -0.09
CA GLY A 171 -7.67 15.23 0.04
C GLY A 171 -7.04 15.77 1.32
N ASP A 172 -7.51 16.91 1.83
CA ASP A 172 -7.01 17.49 3.08
C ASP A 172 -7.23 16.55 4.27
N LEU A 173 -8.41 15.92 4.35
CA LEU A 173 -8.75 14.97 5.41
C LEU A 173 -7.96 13.67 5.27
N LEU A 174 -7.71 13.22 4.03
CA LEU A 174 -6.89 12.04 3.77
C LEU A 174 -5.42 12.28 4.16
N ARG A 175 -4.86 13.44 3.81
CA ARG A 175 -3.51 13.83 4.22
C ARG A 175 -3.39 14.03 5.74
N GLU A 176 -4.41 14.61 6.37
CA GLU A 176 -4.50 14.65 7.84
C GLU A 176 -4.48 13.24 8.42
N ARG A 177 -5.26 12.32 7.87
CA ARG A 177 -5.28 10.93 8.31
C ARG A 177 -3.90 10.27 8.19
N VAL A 178 -3.20 10.44 7.07
CA VAL A 178 -1.82 9.94 6.91
C VAL A 178 -0.90 10.52 7.98
N SER A 179 -0.97 11.84 8.23
CA SER A 179 -0.09 12.53 9.18
C SER A 179 -0.27 12.11 10.65
N THR A 180 -1.42 11.51 10.97
CA THR A 180 -1.77 11.04 12.32
C THR A 180 -1.54 9.54 12.51
N LEU A 181 -1.07 8.82 11.48
CA LEU A 181 -0.72 7.42 11.62
C LEU A 181 0.47 7.25 12.56
N ASN A 182 0.49 6.11 13.27
CA ASN A 182 1.69 5.71 13.98
C ASN A 182 2.86 5.66 12.95
N PRO A 183 4.00 6.32 13.22
CA PRO A 183 5.17 6.33 12.34
C PRO A 183 5.58 4.95 11.83
N VAL A 184 5.36 3.89 12.62
CA VAL A 184 5.62 2.50 12.23
C VAL A 184 4.91 2.10 10.92
N PHE A 185 3.67 2.55 10.69
CA PHE A 185 2.91 2.22 9.48
C PHE A 185 3.34 3.01 8.23
N VAL A 186 4.14 4.05 8.45
CA VAL A 186 4.62 4.98 7.40
C VAL A 186 6.15 5.07 7.39
N SER A 187 6.83 4.12 8.03
CA SER A 187 8.31 4.09 8.13
C SER A 187 8.97 4.00 6.76
N HIS A 188 8.30 3.30 5.83
CA HIS A 188 8.64 3.24 4.42
C HIS A 188 7.40 3.59 3.59
N PRO A 189 7.15 4.89 3.31
CA PRO A 189 5.91 5.33 2.67
C PRO A 189 5.83 4.95 1.18
N THR A 190 6.95 4.49 0.60
CA THR A 190 7.06 4.03 -0.78
C THR A 190 7.89 2.74 -0.85
N ILE A 191 7.76 2.02 -1.96
CA ILE A 191 8.48 0.76 -2.15
C ILE A 191 9.97 0.99 -2.35
N ILE A 192 10.78 0.23 -1.61
CA ILE A 192 12.21 0.09 -1.85
C ILE A 192 12.42 -1.14 -2.76
N PRO A 193 12.93 -0.99 -3.99
CA PRO A 193 13.16 -2.10 -4.89
C PRO A 193 14.40 -2.93 -4.49
N GLU A 194 14.58 -4.10 -5.11
CA GLU A 194 15.83 -4.87 -5.03
C GLU A 194 16.80 -4.45 -6.13
N LEU A 195 18.08 -4.27 -5.79
CA LEU A 195 19.13 -4.03 -6.76
C LEU A 195 19.49 -5.33 -7.50
N VAL A 196 19.40 -5.31 -8.82
CA VAL A 196 19.78 -6.44 -9.70
C VAL A 196 21.20 -6.26 -10.21
N ASP A 197 21.55 -5.06 -10.65
CA ASP A 197 22.88 -4.74 -11.18
C ASP A 197 23.21 -3.26 -10.96
N SER A 198 24.24 -3.01 -10.16
CA SER A 198 24.72 -1.66 -9.84
C SER A 198 25.34 -0.92 -11.02
N ALA A 199 25.95 -1.65 -11.96
CA ALA A 199 26.62 -1.05 -13.11
C ALA A 199 25.62 -0.45 -14.11
N THR A 200 24.43 -1.03 -14.20
CA THR A 200 23.36 -0.58 -15.09
C THR A 200 22.20 0.09 -14.37
N GLN A 201 22.33 0.34 -13.05
CA GLN A 201 21.25 0.88 -12.20
C GLN A 201 19.93 0.12 -12.44
N ARG A 202 20.01 -1.21 -12.50
CA ARG A 202 18.87 -2.09 -12.75
C ARG A 202 18.31 -2.59 -11.44
N TYR A 203 17.01 -2.46 -11.31
CA TYR A 203 16.22 -2.76 -10.12
C TYR A 203 15.06 -3.69 -10.47
N LYS A 204 14.58 -4.46 -9.50
CA LYS A 204 13.37 -5.27 -9.62
C LYS A 204 12.46 -5.07 -8.41
N ILE A 205 11.16 -5.28 -8.60
CA ILE A 205 10.22 -5.38 -7.48
C ILE A 205 10.16 -6.81 -6.97
N GLN A 206 10.13 -6.94 -5.64
CA GLN A 206 9.95 -8.21 -4.95
C GLN A 206 8.61 -8.83 -5.35
N ASN A 207 8.58 -10.14 -5.61
CA ASN A 207 7.38 -10.82 -6.11
C ASN A 207 6.12 -10.62 -5.24
N HIS A 208 6.30 -10.47 -3.92
CA HIS A 208 5.20 -10.24 -2.99
C HIS A 208 4.68 -8.79 -3.00
N LEU A 209 5.49 -7.83 -3.47
CA LEU A 209 5.13 -6.41 -3.67
C LEU A 209 4.69 -6.09 -5.10
N ALA A 210 4.92 -7.01 -6.05
CA ALA A 210 4.47 -6.87 -7.42
C ALA A 210 2.95 -6.60 -7.46
N PRO A 211 2.50 -5.60 -8.24
CA PRO A 211 1.11 -5.22 -8.29
C PRO A 211 0.26 -6.38 -8.83
N GLN A 212 -0.95 -6.51 -8.29
CA GLN A 212 -2.01 -7.37 -8.79
C GLN A 212 -2.95 -6.54 -9.68
N ASP A 213 -4.05 -7.13 -10.14
CA ASP A 213 -5.04 -6.45 -11.00
C ASP A 213 -5.48 -5.10 -10.43
N TYR A 214 -5.10 -4.02 -11.10
CA TYR A 214 -5.43 -2.65 -10.70
C TYR A 214 -4.79 -2.19 -9.37
N GLY A 215 -3.97 -3.04 -8.75
CA GLY A 215 -3.08 -2.67 -7.65
C GLY A 215 -1.88 -1.90 -8.18
N TYR A 216 -1.23 -1.13 -7.32
CA TYR A 216 -0.14 -0.25 -7.74
C TYR A 216 1.03 -0.19 -6.75
N ASN A 217 2.14 0.28 -7.27
CA ASN A 217 3.36 0.58 -6.55
C ASN A 217 3.64 2.07 -6.67
N ILE A 218 4.12 2.68 -5.59
CA ILE A 218 4.66 4.04 -5.59
C ILE A 218 6.12 3.91 -5.16
N ILE A 219 7.04 4.48 -5.94
CA ILE A 219 8.48 4.47 -5.69
C ILE A 219 8.95 5.92 -5.73
N ARG A 220 9.48 6.45 -4.61
CA ARG A 220 10.10 7.77 -4.63
C ARG A 220 11.40 7.71 -5.42
N LEU A 221 11.63 8.73 -6.24
CA LEU A 221 12.84 8.91 -7.03
C LEU A 221 13.60 10.14 -6.55
N TYR A 222 14.91 10.03 -6.54
CA TYR A 222 15.85 11.08 -6.14
C TYR A 222 16.71 11.47 -7.35
N PRO A 223 16.27 12.46 -8.15
CA PRO A 223 17.03 12.93 -9.30
C PRO A 223 18.41 13.44 -8.92
N GLN A 224 19.40 13.06 -9.71
CA GLN A 224 20.77 13.51 -9.58
C GLN A 224 20.91 14.88 -10.25
N GLN A 225 21.50 15.83 -9.53
CA GLN A 225 21.88 17.10 -10.13
C GLN A 225 23.20 16.92 -10.88
N LEU A 226 23.11 16.79 -12.20
CA LEU A 226 24.30 16.64 -13.04
C LEU A 226 25.06 17.97 -13.15
N GLU A 227 26.38 17.91 -13.00
CA GLU A 227 27.24 19.09 -13.09
C GLU A 227 27.07 19.79 -14.45
N GLY A 228 26.78 21.10 -14.42
CA GLY A 228 26.52 21.90 -15.63
C GLY A 228 25.13 21.73 -16.24
N CYS A 229 24.26 20.87 -15.69
CA CYS A 229 22.87 20.74 -16.12
C CYS A 229 21.93 21.43 -15.12
N GLN A 230 21.19 22.44 -15.57
CA GLN A 230 20.14 23.05 -14.74
C GLN A 230 18.87 22.21 -14.68
N LYS A 231 18.66 21.34 -15.67
CA LYS A 231 17.47 20.50 -15.75
C LYS A 231 17.64 19.23 -14.93
N ARG A 232 16.62 18.90 -14.14
CA ARG A 232 16.50 17.62 -13.44
C ARG A 232 15.66 16.68 -14.32
N ILE A 233 16.35 15.86 -15.13
CA ILE A 233 15.71 14.90 -16.04
C ILE A 233 16.04 13.50 -15.57
N VAL A 234 15.01 12.67 -15.44
CA VAL A 234 15.14 11.24 -15.13
C VAL A 234 14.79 10.43 -16.37
N TYR A 235 15.54 9.37 -16.64
CA TYR A 235 15.23 8.40 -17.68
C TYR A 235 14.90 7.06 -17.04
N LEU A 236 13.81 6.45 -17.49
CA LEU A 236 13.32 5.16 -17.02
C LEU A 236 13.20 4.21 -18.21
N ASN A 237 13.80 3.03 -18.09
CA ASN A 237 13.50 1.92 -18.98
C ASN A 237 12.77 0.85 -18.17
N LEU A 238 11.45 0.71 -18.39
CA LEU A 238 10.66 -0.32 -17.73
C LEU A 238 10.82 -1.64 -18.49
N LEU A 239 11.40 -2.63 -17.80
CA LEU A 239 11.65 -3.96 -18.30
C LEU A 239 10.60 -4.89 -17.68
N GLY A 240 9.43 -5.00 -18.31
CA GLY A 240 8.40 -5.93 -17.83
C GLY A 240 8.98 -7.35 -17.65
N GLN A 241 8.66 -8.02 -16.54
CA GLN A 241 9.13 -9.37 -16.28
C GLN A 241 8.00 -10.40 -16.47
N TYR A 242 8.07 -11.16 -17.57
CA TYR A 242 7.27 -12.38 -17.76
C TYR A 242 7.89 -13.54 -16.98
N ILE A 243 7.95 -13.48 -15.64
CA ILE A 243 8.53 -14.59 -14.83
C ILE A 243 7.62 -15.83 -14.83
N PHE A 244 6.37 -15.72 -15.27
CA PHE A 244 5.48 -16.87 -15.37
C PHE A 244 4.83 -16.94 -16.75
N PRO A 245 5.27 -17.85 -17.65
CA PRO A 245 4.68 -18.03 -18.98
C PRO A 245 3.19 -18.41 -18.95
N ASP A 246 2.67 -18.87 -17.81
CA ASP A 246 1.24 -19.16 -17.60
C ASP A 246 0.38 -17.90 -17.34
N PHE A 247 1.00 -16.71 -17.20
CA PHE A 247 0.34 -15.42 -16.93
C PHE A 247 0.46 -14.49 -18.15
N GLY A 248 0.26 -15.04 -19.36
CA GLY A 248 0.35 -14.34 -20.67
C GLY A 248 -0.67 -13.22 -20.92
N GLU A 249 -1.29 -12.72 -19.86
CA GLU A 249 -2.36 -11.70 -19.83
C GLU A 249 -1.94 -10.46 -19.02
N ALA A 250 -0.64 -10.39 -18.69
CA ALA A 250 0.01 -9.34 -17.93
C ALA A 250 0.36 -8.12 -18.78
N GLY A 251 -0.16 -6.96 -18.36
CA GLY A 251 0.34 -5.66 -18.77
C GLY A 251 0.67 -4.81 -17.55
N LEU A 252 1.41 -3.73 -17.78
CA LEU A 252 1.69 -2.68 -16.80
C LEU A 252 1.22 -1.34 -17.36
N ARG A 253 0.96 -0.41 -16.45
CA ARG A 253 0.87 1.01 -16.71
C ARG A 253 1.85 1.72 -15.80
N PHE A 254 2.46 2.80 -16.29
CA PHE A 254 3.29 3.61 -15.42
C PHE A 254 3.22 5.09 -15.75
N GLY A 255 3.55 5.91 -14.78
CA GLY A 255 3.63 7.36 -14.92
C GLY A 255 4.48 7.96 -13.81
N PHE A 256 4.83 9.23 -13.99
CA PHE A 256 5.56 10.03 -13.02
C PHE A 256 4.62 11.03 -12.35
N VAL A 257 4.86 11.26 -11.06
CA VAL A 257 4.22 12.33 -10.29
C VAL A 257 5.30 13.21 -9.70
N ALA A 258 5.38 14.45 -10.15
CA ALA A 258 6.21 15.46 -9.49
C ALA A 258 5.37 16.28 -8.53
N VAL A 259 5.93 16.66 -7.39
CA VAL A 259 5.22 17.39 -6.34
C VAL A 259 6.01 18.63 -5.98
N ASN A 260 5.36 19.79 -5.97
CA ASN A 260 5.99 21.04 -5.55
C ASN A 260 6.00 21.23 -4.03
N SER A 261 6.68 22.27 -3.56
CA SER A 261 6.81 22.55 -2.13
C SER A 261 5.49 22.82 -1.39
N SER A 262 4.39 23.04 -2.12
CA SER A 262 3.04 23.19 -1.56
C SER A 262 2.23 21.89 -1.53
N GLY A 263 2.82 20.77 -1.98
CA GLY A 263 2.15 19.48 -2.07
C GLY A 263 1.29 19.29 -3.32
N GLN A 264 1.35 20.21 -4.29
CA GLN A 264 0.57 20.11 -5.52
C GLN A 264 1.26 19.17 -6.52
N PRO A 265 0.53 18.18 -7.09
CA PRO A 265 1.09 17.24 -8.05
C PRO A 265 1.02 17.74 -9.50
N ARG A 266 2.00 17.32 -10.31
CA ARG A 266 1.95 17.30 -11.77
C ARG A 266 2.18 15.87 -12.26
N TYR A 267 1.27 15.41 -13.11
CA TYR A 267 1.28 14.06 -13.68
C TYR A 267 1.97 14.05 -15.04
N SER A 268 2.71 12.98 -15.36
CA SER A 268 3.10 12.69 -16.75
C SER A 268 1.91 12.18 -17.57
N GLU A 269 2.15 11.92 -18.85
CA GLU A 269 1.29 11.03 -19.63
C GLU A 269 1.32 9.61 -19.05
N MET A 270 0.33 8.80 -19.42
CA MET A 270 0.27 7.39 -19.01
C MET A 270 0.99 6.52 -20.03
N TYR A 271 2.00 5.78 -19.58
CA TYR A 271 2.83 4.91 -20.41
C TYR A 271 2.44 3.43 -20.24
N THR A 272 2.85 2.60 -21.20
CA THR A 272 2.52 1.17 -21.26
C THR A 272 3.70 0.27 -20.88
N ASP A 273 3.54 -1.05 -20.95
CA ASP A 273 4.37 -2.09 -20.35
C ASP A 273 5.84 -2.19 -20.80
N HIS A 274 6.22 -1.50 -21.88
CA HIS A 274 7.60 -1.41 -22.35
C HIS A 274 7.86 0.00 -22.87
N GLY A 275 8.99 0.60 -22.48
CA GLY A 275 9.34 1.93 -22.95
C GLY A 275 10.56 2.50 -22.26
N GLU A 276 11.30 3.30 -23.03
CA GLU A 276 12.30 4.22 -22.52
C GLU A 276 11.67 5.60 -22.47
N GLU A 277 11.29 6.02 -21.28
CA GLU A 277 10.61 7.29 -21.04
C GLU A 277 11.49 8.23 -20.24
N SER A 278 11.23 9.53 -20.38
CA SER A 278 11.93 10.54 -19.60
C SER A 278 10.96 11.52 -18.98
N PHE A 279 11.35 12.08 -17.85
CA PHE A 279 10.57 13.09 -17.16
C PHE A 279 11.48 14.22 -16.68
N GLU A 280 11.19 15.44 -17.13
CA GLU A 280 11.84 16.67 -16.68
C GLU A 280 11.01 17.32 -15.57
N MET A 281 11.66 17.57 -14.43
CA MET A 281 11.05 18.33 -13.34
C MET A 281 11.11 19.84 -13.63
N GLN A 282 10.10 20.56 -13.16
CA GLN A 282 10.05 22.02 -13.10
C GLN A 282 10.83 22.54 -11.89
N ASP A 283 11.18 23.82 -11.87
CA ASP A 283 12.07 24.40 -10.86
C ASP A 283 11.48 24.39 -9.43
N ASP A 284 10.16 24.51 -9.29
CA ASP A 284 9.44 24.52 -8.00
C ASP A 284 9.11 23.13 -7.47
N GLU A 285 9.38 22.08 -8.24
CA GLU A 285 9.10 20.70 -7.86
C GLU A 285 10.17 20.15 -6.91
N THR A 286 9.77 19.60 -5.78
CA THR A 286 10.68 19.12 -4.72
C THR A 286 10.75 17.60 -4.64
N GLU A 287 9.74 16.90 -5.15
CA GLU A 287 9.66 15.44 -5.08
C GLU A 287 9.28 14.85 -6.45
N LEU A 288 9.71 13.62 -6.69
CA LEU A 288 9.38 12.85 -7.89
C LEU A 288 9.06 11.41 -7.48
N TYR A 289 8.01 10.85 -8.05
CA TYR A 289 7.55 9.49 -7.81
C TYR A 289 7.34 8.77 -9.14
N LEU A 290 7.70 7.49 -9.18
CA LEU A 290 7.29 6.54 -10.19
C LEU A 290 6.10 5.74 -9.65
N VAL A 291 5.02 5.70 -10.42
CA VAL A 291 3.83 4.90 -10.14
C VAL A 291 3.71 3.81 -11.18
N VAL A 292 3.58 2.55 -10.75
CA VAL A 292 3.42 1.39 -11.63
C VAL A 292 2.19 0.59 -11.21
N VAL A 293 1.31 0.28 -12.16
CA VAL A 293 0.01 -0.36 -11.94
C VAL A 293 -0.07 -1.68 -12.69
N GLY A 294 -0.63 -2.70 -12.03
CA GLY A 294 -1.00 -3.96 -12.67
C GLY A 294 -2.16 -3.77 -13.65
N ALA A 295 -1.94 -4.04 -14.92
CA ALA A 295 -2.84 -3.70 -16.00
C ALA A 295 -3.26 -4.96 -16.78
N PRO A 296 -4.30 -5.67 -16.34
CA PRO A 296 -4.67 -6.94 -16.93
C PRO A 296 -5.27 -6.75 -18.33
N THR A 297 -5.04 -7.70 -19.24
CA THR A 297 -5.60 -7.69 -20.61
C THR A 297 -7.12 -7.91 -20.65
N HIS A 298 -7.69 -8.47 -19.59
CA HIS A 298 -9.13 -8.52 -19.31
C HIS A 298 -9.37 -8.51 -17.79
N HIS A 299 -10.60 -8.27 -17.33
CA HIS A 299 -10.87 -8.24 -15.90
C HIS A 299 -10.95 -9.67 -15.32
N HIS A 300 -10.15 -9.97 -14.28
CA HIS A 300 -10.25 -11.23 -13.56
C HIS A 300 -11.14 -11.12 -12.33
N ASN A 301 -12.07 -12.06 -12.19
CA ASN A 301 -12.91 -12.19 -11.01
C ASN A 301 -12.25 -13.14 -10.01
N TYR A 302 -11.96 -12.64 -8.81
CA TYR A 302 -11.34 -13.41 -7.74
C TYR A 302 -12.36 -13.83 -6.68
N PRO A 303 -12.35 -15.11 -6.26
CA PRO A 303 -13.01 -15.56 -5.04
C PRO A 303 -12.62 -14.80 -3.78
N TRP A 304 -13.54 -14.77 -2.81
CA TRP A 304 -13.23 -14.32 -1.45
C TRP A 304 -12.07 -15.13 -0.87
N GLU A 305 -11.01 -14.44 -0.46
CA GLU A 305 -9.81 -15.02 0.18
C GLU A 305 -9.13 -16.16 -0.60
N VAL A 306 -9.05 -16.03 -1.93
CA VAL A 306 -8.57 -17.11 -2.81
C VAL A 306 -7.09 -17.53 -2.58
N GLY A 307 -6.30 -16.72 -1.88
CA GLY A 307 -4.91 -17.01 -1.52
C GLY A 307 -3.95 -17.12 -2.70
N PHE A 308 -2.64 -17.14 -2.41
CA PHE A 308 -1.61 -17.44 -3.40
C PHE A 308 -1.68 -18.94 -3.81
N PRO A 309 -1.42 -19.33 -5.07
CA PRO A 309 -1.00 -18.52 -6.23
C PRO A 309 -2.15 -18.08 -7.16
N LYS A 310 -3.40 -18.03 -6.69
CA LYS A 310 -4.59 -17.87 -7.56
C LYS A 310 -4.90 -16.42 -7.95
N ILE A 311 -4.07 -15.47 -7.52
CA ILE A 311 -4.21 -14.04 -7.83
C ILE A 311 -3.07 -13.65 -8.78
N TYR A 312 -3.42 -13.02 -9.90
CA TYR A 312 -2.43 -12.55 -10.87
C TYR A 312 -1.55 -11.47 -10.25
N ARG A 313 -0.25 -11.55 -10.51
CA ARG A 313 0.78 -10.60 -10.06
C ARG A 313 1.68 -10.26 -11.23
N TYR A 314 2.11 -9.01 -11.27
CA TYR A 314 2.83 -8.43 -12.40
C TYR A 314 4.21 -7.95 -11.94
N PRO A 315 5.18 -8.88 -11.71
CA PRO A 315 6.54 -8.48 -11.36
C PRO A 315 7.18 -7.72 -12.52
N TYR A 316 8.07 -6.79 -12.19
CA TYR A 316 8.76 -5.99 -13.18
C TYR A 316 10.15 -5.58 -12.71
N GLU A 317 10.97 -5.26 -13.70
CA GLU A 317 12.26 -4.62 -13.54
C GLU A 317 12.24 -3.25 -14.18
N PHE A 318 13.21 -2.42 -13.80
CA PHE A 318 13.45 -1.16 -14.46
C PHE A 318 14.92 -0.78 -14.36
N LYS A 319 15.37 0.04 -15.31
CA LYS A 319 16.63 0.77 -15.23
C LYS A 319 16.35 2.24 -15.04
N LEU A 320 17.18 2.88 -14.22
CA LEU A 320 17.05 4.29 -13.91
C LEU A 320 18.35 5.02 -14.26
N GLU A 321 18.25 6.12 -15.01
CA GLU A 321 19.38 7.02 -15.23
C GLU A 321 19.05 8.40 -14.65
N ASN A 322 20.08 9.07 -14.13
CA ASN A 322 20.00 10.38 -13.48
C ASN A 322 19.06 10.45 -12.27
N ALA A 323 18.76 9.33 -11.63
CA ALA A 323 18.08 9.29 -10.35
C ALA A 323 18.47 8.03 -9.57
N TYR A 324 18.16 8.01 -8.29
CA TYR A 324 18.13 6.80 -7.46
C TYR A 324 16.69 6.54 -7.00
N PRO A 325 16.22 5.27 -6.97
CA PRO A 325 14.99 4.96 -6.27
C PRO A 325 15.20 5.04 -4.75
N GLU A 326 14.10 5.15 -3.99
CA GLU A 326 14.09 5.02 -2.53
C GLU A 326 14.92 3.82 -2.07
N GLY A 327 15.73 4.02 -1.04
CA GLY A 327 16.68 3.02 -0.55
C GLY A 327 18.09 3.12 -1.13
N PHE A 328 18.28 3.84 -2.24
CA PHE A 328 19.56 3.88 -2.97
C PHE A 328 20.11 5.29 -3.15
N GLN A 329 19.40 6.32 -2.69
CA GLN A 329 19.87 7.69 -2.71
C GLN A 329 21.06 7.88 -1.76
N PRO A 330 22.00 8.79 -2.08
CA PRO A 330 23.11 9.12 -1.18
C PRO A 330 22.60 9.52 0.21
N GLY A 331 23.16 8.90 1.25
CA GLY A 331 22.83 9.19 2.64
C GLY A 331 21.65 8.39 3.23
N PHE A 332 20.94 7.57 2.45
CA PHE A 332 19.78 6.82 2.96
C PHE A 332 20.12 5.88 4.14
N HIS A 333 21.30 5.26 4.09
CA HIS A 333 21.77 4.34 5.14
C HIS A 333 22.82 4.95 6.06
N ASP A 334 23.02 6.26 5.99
CA ASP A 334 23.95 6.94 6.88
C ASP A 334 23.36 7.01 8.28
N VAL A 335 24.22 6.98 9.29
CA VAL A 335 23.82 7.21 10.67
C VAL A 335 23.32 8.65 10.77
N PRO A 336 22.13 8.90 11.38
CA PRO A 336 21.65 10.26 11.57
C PRO A 336 22.70 11.15 12.24
N SER A 337 22.91 12.34 11.68
CA SER A 337 23.96 13.25 12.14
C SER A 337 23.76 13.63 13.61
N GLY A 338 24.86 13.63 14.38
CA GLY A 338 24.85 14.08 15.77
C GLY A 338 24.58 12.99 16.81
N ILE A 339 24.45 11.73 16.40
CA ILE A 339 24.43 10.58 17.33
C ILE A 339 25.87 10.20 17.69
N PRO A 340 26.32 10.35 18.95
CA PRO A 340 27.64 9.88 19.36
C PRO A 340 27.67 8.35 19.39
N GLY A 341 28.73 7.75 18.89
CA GLY A 341 28.88 6.30 18.84
C GLY A 341 30.21 5.88 18.24
N ALA A 342 30.38 4.57 18.07
CA ALA A 342 31.60 3.99 17.50
C ALA A 342 31.28 2.72 16.69
N PRO A 343 32.14 2.34 15.73
CA PRO A 343 32.07 1.04 15.08
C PRO A 343 32.21 -0.11 16.10
N HIS A 344 31.36 -1.13 15.98
CA HIS A 344 31.47 -2.35 16.77
C HIS A 344 32.76 -3.10 16.44
N SER A 345 33.41 -3.67 17.45
CA SER A 345 34.68 -4.39 17.28
C SER A 345 34.55 -5.64 16.40
N ASN A 346 33.36 -6.24 16.36
CA ASN A 346 33.04 -7.39 15.51
C ASN A 346 32.02 -6.97 14.43
N GLY A 347 32.53 -6.71 13.22
CA GLY A 347 31.76 -6.38 12.01
C GLY A 347 31.83 -4.92 11.57
N GLY A 348 32.08 -3.98 12.48
CA GLY A 348 32.32 -2.56 12.16
C GLY A 348 31.08 -1.69 11.97
N GLY A 349 29.87 -2.20 12.23
CA GLY A 349 28.64 -1.41 12.20
C GLY A 349 28.55 -0.38 13.31
N PHE A 350 27.72 0.64 13.13
CA PHE A 350 27.64 1.75 14.07
C PHE A 350 26.84 1.38 15.32
N VAL A 351 27.40 1.65 16.50
CA VAL A 351 26.72 1.49 17.79
C VAL A 351 26.71 2.84 18.50
N ALA A 352 25.52 3.36 18.77
CA ALA A 352 25.33 4.58 19.53
C ALA A 352 25.91 4.41 20.95
N SER A 353 26.48 5.48 21.50
CA SER A 353 27.08 5.49 22.85
C SER A 353 26.09 5.17 23.98
N THR A 354 24.79 5.25 23.68
CA THR A 354 23.68 4.92 24.56
C THR A 354 23.19 3.48 24.42
N ALA A 355 23.56 2.81 23.33
CA ALA A 355 23.20 1.43 23.06
C ALA A 355 24.29 0.47 23.58
N PHE A 356 23.96 -0.82 23.66
CA PHE A 356 24.91 -1.86 24.03
C PHE A 356 24.97 -2.95 22.97
N ALA A 357 26.17 -3.32 22.56
CA ALA A 357 26.41 -4.50 21.74
C ALA A 357 27.51 -5.35 22.38
N ALA A 358 27.21 -6.63 22.62
CA ALA A 358 28.15 -7.57 23.20
C ALA A 358 29.32 -7.83 22.24
N PRO A 359 30.57 -7.95 22.72
CA PRO A 359 31.73 -8.26 21.86
C PRO A 359 31.59 -9.55 21.05
N THR A 360 30.73 -10.45 21.51
CA THR A 360 30.40 -11.72 20.86
C THR A 360 29.36 -11.59 19.74
N ALA A 361 28.55 -10.55 19.74
CA ALA A 361 27.59 -10.29 18.67
C ALA A 361 28.32 -9.77 17.43
N TYR A 362 27.74 -9.97 16.25
CA TYR A 362 28.23 -9.40 15.00
C TYR A 362 27.34 -8.24 14.58
N VAL A 363 27.92 -7.06 14.34
CA VAL A 363 27.22 -5.90 13.80
C VAL A 363 27.94 -5.51 12.51
N GLY A 364 27.35 -5.85 11.37
CA GLY A 364 27.91 -5.66 10.05
C GLY A 364 28.15 -4.19 9.70
N PRO A 365 29.05 -3.89 8.75
CA PRO A 365 29.60 -2.54 8.54
C PRO A 365 28.58 -1.46 8.15
N LYS A 366 27.37 -1.86 7.77
CA LYS A 366 26.27 -1.00 7.34
C LYS A 366 25.07 -1.05 8.30
N ALA A 367 25.10 -1.92 9.29
CA ALA A 367 24.07 -2.04 10.31
C ALA A 367 24.22 -0.95 11.37
N GLN A 368 23.09 -0.57 11.97
CA GLN A 368 23.03 0.48 12.99
C GLN A 368 22.33 -0.03 14.26
N VAL A 369 22.93 0.26 15.41
CA VAL A 369 22.35 0.01 16.73
C VAL A 369 22.22 1.35 17.45
N LEU A 370 20.99 1.79 17.67
CA LEU A 370 20.65 3.14 18.10
C LEU A 370 19.93 3.15 19.46
N ASP A 371 19.72 4.35 20.00
CA ASP A 371 19.01 4.60 21.26
C ASP A 371 19.52 3.75 22.44
N GLN A 372 18.65 2.97 23.09
CA GLN A 372 18.93 2.09 24.23
C GLN A 372 18.91 0.61 23.83
N ALA A 373 19.05 0.30 22.53
CA ALA A 373 18.98 -1.07 22.03
C ALA A 373 20.11 -1.94 22.60
N GLN A 374 19.80 -3.22 22.80
CA GLN A 374 20.73 -4.20 23.35
C GLN A 374 20.91 -5.38 22.39
N ILE A 375 22.13 -5.55 21.88
CA ILE A 375 22.54 -6.67 21.05
C ILE A 375 23.41 -7.60 21.90
N LEU A 376 22.93 -8.82 22.13
CA LEU A 376 23.48 -9.76 23.10
C LEU A 376 23.97 -11.05 22.42
N ASP A 377 24.71 -11.86 23.19
CA ASP A 377 25.12 -13.21 22.83
C ASP A 377 25.85 -13.33 21.47
N GLN A 378 25.44 -14.27 20.61
CA GLN A 378 26.01 -14.53 19.27
C GLN A 378 25.08 -14.00 18.16
N SER A 379 24.20 -13.05 18.46
CA SER A 379 23.29 -12.47 17.49
C SER A 379 24.04 -11.73 16.37
N ARG A 380 23.40 -11.62 15.20
CA ARG A 380 24.00 -11.04 13.99
C ARG A 380 23.07 -9.98 13.42
N ILE A 381 23.55 -8.75 13.34
CA ILE A 381 22.89 -7.63 12.66
C ILE A 381 23.67 -7.36 11.39
N GLU A 382 23.04 -7.55 10.24
CA GLU A 382 23.69 -7.59 8.92
C GLU A 382 23.05 -6.59 7.96
N ASP A 383 23.69 -6.42 6.80
CA ASP A 383 23.27 -5.49 5.75
C ASP A 383 23.02 -4.09 6.32
N TYR A 384 21.82 -3.54 6.09
CA TYR A 384 21.40 -2.21 6.52
C TYR A 384 20.37 -2.26 7.64
N ALA A 385 20.28 -3.38 8.37
CA ALA A 385 19.33 -3.52 9.45
C ALA A 385 19.57 -2.48 10.56
N VAL A 386 18.48 -1.97 11.12
CA VAL A 386 18.48 -0.99 12.20
C VAL A 386 17.80 -1.59 13.42
N VAL A 387 18.49 -1.56 14.57
CA VAL A 387 17.92 -1.91 15.87
C VAL A 387 17.95 -0.66 16.74
N GLU A 388 16.80 -0.21 17.21
CA GLU A 388 16.62 1.09 17.85
C GLU A 388 15.66 1.03 19.05
N HIS A 389 15.37 2.19 19.65
CA HIS A 389 14.60 2.32 20.88
C HIS A 389 15.17 1.45 22.03
N SER A 390 14.35 0.65 22.71
CA SER A 390 14.81 -0.30 23.74
C SER A 390 14.67 -1.76 23.28
N ALA A 391 14.78 -2.02 21.98
CA ALA A 391 14.73 -3.39 21.45
C ALA A 391 15.90 -4.24 21.97
N ILE A 392 15.64 -5.54 22.15
CA ILE A 392 16.63 -6.52 22.61
C ILE A 392 16.73 -7.63 21.58
N VAL A 393 17.94 -7.90 21.09
CA VAL A 393 18.26 -9.00 20.18
C VAL A 393 19.32 -9.87 20.83
N GLY A 394 19.06 -11.16 21.01
CA GLY A 394 19.95 -12.09 21.72
C GLY A 394 20.07 -13.47 21.08
N ASP A 395 20.68 -14.40 21.81
CA ASP A 395 21.00 -15.76 21.39
C ASP A 395 21.77 -15.84 20.06
N THR A 396 21.15 -16.40 19.02
CA THR A 396 21.70 -16.64 17.68
C THR A 396 20.83 -16.01 16.58
N ALA A 397 19.99 -15.04 16.96
CA ALA A 397 19.07 -14.37 16.06
C ALA A 397 19.83 -13.61 14.96
N VAL A 398 19.21 -13.52 13.77
CA VAL A 398 19.79 -12.82 12.61
C VAL A 398 18.80 -11.76 12.12
N ILE A 399 19.24 -10.51 12.12
CA ILE A 399 18.52 -9.37 11.54
C ILE A 399 19.31 -8.92 10.30
N SER A 400 18.67 -8.82 9.13
CA SER A 400 19.34 -8.52 7.85
C SER A 400 18.41 -7.80 6.88
N GLY A 401 18.91 -7.43 5.69
CA GLY A 401 18.17 -6.58 4.75
C GLY A 401 18.13 -5.11 5.18
N ILE A 402 16.96 -4.50 5.13
CA ILE A 402 16.65 -3.16 5.64
C ILE A 402 15.67 -3.23 6.83
N ALA A 403 15.60 -4.38 7.50
CA ALA A 403 14.68 -4.61 8.60
C ALA A 403 14.90 -3.62 9.76
N VAL A 404 13.80 -3.19 10.39
CA VAL A 404 13.83 -2.30 11.56
C VAL A 404 13.20 -2.98 12.76
N ILE A 405 13.95 -3.06 13.85
CA ILE A 405 13.52 -3.62 15.14
C ILE A 405 13.54 -2.50 16.17
N GLY A 406 12.39 -2.20 16.78
CA GLY A 406 12.26 -1.06 17.67
C GLY A 406 11.18 -1.24 18.74
N GLU A 407 10.79 -0.14 19.39
CA GLU A 407 9.68 -0.08 20.35
C GLU A 407 9.62 -1.22 21.39
N ASN A 408 10.77 -1.58 21.98
CA ASN A 408 10.91 -2.67 22.97
C ASN A 408 10.69 -4.09 22.44
N ALA A 409 10.72 -4.31 21.12
CA ALA A 409 10.66 -5.65 20.54
C ALA A 409 11.81 -6.54 21.06
N HIS A 410 11.51 -7.82 21.22
CA HIS A 410 12.38 -8.83 21.79
C HIS A 410 12.59 -9.96 20.79
N VAL A 411 13.84 -10.17 20.35
CA VAL A 411 14.18 -11.18 19.34
C VAL A 411 15.24 -12.14 19.89
N TYR A 412 14.89 -13.41 20.02
CA TYR A 412 15.73 -14.44 20.66
C TYR A 412 15.74 -15.76 19.87
N GLY A 413 16.44 -16.77 20.37
CA GLY A 413 16.63 -18.07 19.72
C GLY A 413 17.38 -17.96 18.39
N ASN A 414 16.94 -18.76 17.41
CA ASN A 414 17.41 -18.76 16.02
C ASN A 414 16.48 -17.94 15.09
N ALA A 415 15.75 -16.96 15.63
CA ALA A 415 14.83 -16.15 14.84
C ALA A 415 15.58 -15.42 13.71
N LYS A 416 14.90 -15.26 12.56
CA LYS A 416 15.42 -14.55 11.40
C LYS A 416 14.45 -13.46 10.99
N ILE A 417 14.91 -12.22 11.00
CA ILE A 417 14.16 -11.07 10.51
C ILE A 417 14.93 -10.47 9.34
N THR A 418 14.31 -10.47 8.17
CA THR A 418 15.00 -10.26 6.89
C THR A 418 14.20 -9.34 5.97
N ASP A 419 14.79 -8.95 4.84
CA ASP A 419 14.18 -8.07 3.84
C ASP A 419 13.76 -6.70 4.42
N GLN A 420 12.46 -6.35 4.36
CA GLN A 420 11.88 -5.10 4.85
C GLN A 420 11.02 -5.32 6.10
N ALA A 421 11.25 -6.43 6.81
CA ALA A 421 10.43 -6.78 7.95
C ALA A 421 10.60 -5.80 9.13
N HIS A 422 9.52 -5.61 9.86
CA HIS A 422 9.39 -4.68 10.97
C HIS A 422 8.86 -5.40 12.21
N ALA A 423 9.52 -5.19 13.35
CA ALA A 423 9.10 -5.69 14.65
C ALA A 423 9.11 -4.57 15.69
N PHE A 424 7.94 -4.30 16.26
CA PHE A 424 7.70 -3.17 17.17
C PHE A 424 6.80 -3.60 18.34
N GLY A 425 6.33 -2.65 19.16
CA GLY A 425 5.23 -2.88 20.12
C GLY A 425 5.53 -3.76 21.33
N GLY A 426 6.78 -4.15 21.58
CA GLY A 426 7.11 -5.09 22.66
C GLY A 426 6.83 -6.56 22.31
N CYS A 427 6.77 -6.90 21.03
CA CYS A 427 6.54 -8.27 20.58
C CYS A 427 7.71 -9.21 20.97
N ASP A 428 7.39 -10.47 21.27
CA ASP A 428 8.38 -11.53 21.49
C ASP A 428 8.48 -12.45 20.25
N ILE A 429 9.65 -12.47 19.59
CA ILE A 429 9.96 -13.29 18.41
C ILE A 429 11.11 -14.23 18.78
N TYR A 430 10.86 -15.54 18.82
CA TYR A 430 11.83 -16.50 19.37
C TYR A 430 11.83 -17.85 18.63
N ASP A 431 12.62 -18.80 19.14
CA ASP A 431 12.85 -20.13 18.57
C ASP A 431 13.34 -20.11 17.12
N ASN A 432 12.53 -20.49 16.15
CA ASN A 432 12.90 -20.56 14.74
C ASN A 432 11.97 -19.70 13.88
N ALA A 433 11.41 -18.63 14.46
CA ALA A 433 10.55 -17.70 13.74
C ALA A 433 11.28 -17.10 12.53
N LEU A 434 10.59 -17.05 11.39
CA LEU A 434 11.04 -16.37 10.19
C LEU A 434 10.08 -15.23 9.91
N LEU A 435 10.60 -14.01 9.94
CA LEU A 435 9.93 -12.80 9.52
C LEU A 435 10.68 -12.26 8.30
N ASP A 436 10.05 -12.31 7.14
CA ASP A 436 10.67 -11.97 5.86
C ASP A 436 9.77 -11.00 5.07
N ASN A 437 10.21 -10.66 3.86
CA ASN A 437 9.46 -9.82 2.95
C ASN A 437 9.13 -8.45 3.56
N ASN A 438 7.85 -8.09 3.67
CA ASN A 438 7.39 -6.81 4.22
C ASN A 438 6.50 -7.04 5.46
N ALA A 439 6.83 -8.06 6.24
CA ALA A 439 6.05 -8.44 7.40
C ALA A 439 6.16 -7.39 8.52
N LEU A 440 5.03 -7.09 9.16
CA LEU A 440 4.93 -6.14 10.26
C LEU A 440 4.32 -6.85 11.48
N ILE A 441 5.05 -6.87 12.59
CA ILE A 441 4.63 -7.41 13.89
C ILE A 441 4.67 -6.31 14.95
N PHE A 442 3.68 -6.32 15.84
CA PHE A 442 3.53 -5.42 16.98
C PHE A 442 3.06 -6.19 18.21
#